data_AF-A0A258EZ73-F1
#
_entry.id   AF-A0A258EZ73-F1
#
_cell.length_a   1.000
_cell.length_b   1.000
_cell.length_c   1.000
_cell.angle_alpha   90.00
_cell.angle_beta   90.00
_cell.angle_gamma   90.00
#
_symmetry.space_group_name_H-M   'P 1'
#
loop_
_entity.id
_entity.type
_entity.pdbx_description
1 polymer ?
#
loop_
_entity_poly.entity_id
_entity_poly.type
_entity_poly.pdbx_seq_one_letter_code
_entity_poly.pdbx_strand_id
1 'polypeptide(L)'
;LADQRRVLIRAYKADLPDPGEPFADPLAERAAFLVYLHYAKLATSGQIGQRVDPGLASQTALLQGMAGFQPLDHVLREDRLDEGLAFLAGEVGLAAPSLPPDDRAVAGLSRLYDDDLEKAAADAYARDYLGFGFGRWRS
;
A
#
# COMPACT_ATOMS: atom_id res chain seq x y z
N LEU A 1 8.12 -4.90 9.69
CA LEU A 1 8.03 -3.49 10.16
C LEU A 1 9.27 -2.99 10.94
N ALA A 2 9.70 -3.62 12.04
CA ALA A 2 10.83 -3.09 12.85
C ALA A 2 12.14 -2.90 12.06
N ASP A 3 12.45 -3.83 11.15
CA ASP A 3 13.65 -3.71 10.30
C ASP A 3 13.51 -2.65 9.21
N GLN A 4 12.33 -2.48 8.60
CA GLN A 4 12.07 -1.40 7.64
C GLN A 4 12.20 -0.03 8.29
N ARG A 5 11.65 0.17 9.50
CA ARG A 5 11.80 1.42 10.25
C ARG A 5 13.28 1.75 10.47
N ARG A 6 14.09 0.75 10.84
CA ARG A 6 15.54 0.93 11.03
C ARG A 6 16.23 1.32 9.73
N VAL A 7 15.87 0.72 8.59
CA VAL A 7 16.40 1.06 7.26
C VAL A 7 16.03 2.49 6.88
N LEU A 8 14.77 2.88 7.02
CA LEU A 8 14.28 4.23 6.72
C LEU A 8 15.04 5.29 7.52
N ILE A 9 15.24 5.07 8.83
CA ILE A 9 15.99 6.02 9.68
C ILE A 9 17.48 6.04 9.32
N ARG A 10 18.14 4.87 9.24
CA ARG A 10 19.60 4.83 9.12
C ARG A 10 20.10 5.15 7.72
N ALA A 11 19.48 4.56 6.70
CA ALA A 11 19.91 4.68 5.31
C ALA A 11 19.26 5.85 4.60
N TYR A 12 17.96 6.07 4.83
CA TYR A 12 17.18 7.10 4.13
C TYR A 12 16.94 8.37 4.94
N LYS A 13 17.43 8.42 6.19
CA LYS A 13 17.34 9.59 7.09
C LYS A 13 15.90 10.07 7.33
N ALA A 14 14.95 9.13 7.32
CA ALA A 14 13.56 9.44 7.67
C ALA A 14 13.48 9.91 9.13
N ASP A 15 12.86 11.06 9.35
CA ASP A 15 12.52 11.57 10.67
C ASP A 15 11.23 10.91 11.16
N LEU A 16 11.36 9.83 11.94
CA LEU A 16 10.23 9.04 12.42
C LEU A 16 10.15 9.15 13.94
N PRO A 17 8.97 9.50 14.51
CA PRO A 17 8.77 9.51 15.95
C PRO A 17 8.89 8.10 16.51
N ASP A 18 9.12 8.00 17.83
CA ASP A 18 9.17 6.71 18.50
C ASP A 18 7.83 5.95 18.31
N PRO A 19 7.85 4.60 18.30
CA PRO A 19 6.64 3.83 18.07
C PRO A 19 5.53 4.19 19.08
N GLY A 20 4.38 4.62 18.56
CA GLY A 20 3.23 5.04 19.37
C GLY A 20 3.15 6.56 19.60
N GLU A 21 4.22 7.30 19.33
CA GLU A 21 4.24 8.75 19.41
C GLU A 21 3.77 9.40 18.10
N PRO A 22 3.04 10.53 18.17
CA PRO A 22 2.60 11.25 16.98
C PRO A 22 3.76 11.96 16.29
N PHE A 23 3.61 12.26 15.00
CA PHE A 23 4.45 13.26 14.33
C PHE A 23 4.19 14.64 14.94
N ALA A 24 5.22 15.50 14.92
CA ALA A 24 5.13 16.86 15.44
C ALA A 24 4.00 17.67 14.77
N ASP A 25 3.85 17.52 13.45
CA ASP A 25 2.84 18.17 12.64
C ASP A 25 2.58 17.37 11.33
N PRO A 26 1.57 17.73 10.52
CA PRO A 26 1.30 17.02 9.26
C PRO A 26 2.42 17.15 8.22
N LEU A 27 3.24 18.20 8.27
CA LEU A 27 4.33 18.40 7.32
C LEU A 27 5.47 17.42 7.60
N ALA A 28 5.78 17.17 8.88
CA ALA A 28 6.74 16.17 9.31
C ALA A 28 6.29 14.75 8.90
N GLU A 29 5.01 14.43 9.11
CA GLU A 29 4.42 13.15 8.67
C GLU A 29 4.50 12.98 7.14
N ARG A 30 4.13 14.02 6.38
CA ARG A 30 4.23 14.03 4.91
C ARG A 30 5.67 13.84 4.44
N ALA A 31 6.63 14.55 5.05
CA ALA A 31 8.04 14.44 4.68
C ALA A 31 8.57 13.01 4.91
N ALA A 32 8.24 12.41 6.04
CA ALA A 32 8.56 11.01 6.32
C ALA A 32 7.89 10.04 5.34
N PHE A 33 6.64 10.30 4.96
CA PHE A 33 5.92 9.48 4.01
C PHE A 33 6.50 9.56 2.58
N LEU A 34 6.98 10.73 2.16
CA LEU A 34 7.72 10.87 0.89
C LEU A 34 9.03 10.08 0.90
N VAL A 35 9.77 10.07 2.02
CA VAL A 35 10.96 9.22 2.17
C VAL A 35 10.60 7.73 2.07
N TYR A 36 9.48 7.34 2.68
CA TYR A 36 8.95 5.99 2.54
C TYR A 36 8.60 5.64 1.09
N LEU A 37 7.90 6.51 0.36
CA LEU A 37 7.55 6.26 -1.05
C LEU A 37 8.79 6.19 -1.95
N HIS A 38 9.80 7.02 -1.68
CA HIS A 38 11.08 6.91 -2.37
C HIS A 38 11.76 5.55 -2.12
N TYR A 39 11.78 5.09 -0.87
CA TYR A 39 12.28 3.76 -0.55
C TYR A 39 11.45 2.66 -1.22
N ALA A 40 10.12 2.77 -1.22
CA ALA A 40 9.22 1.83 -1.89
C ALA A 40 9.50 1.75 -3.39
N LYS A 41 9.73 2.88 -4.06
CA LYS A 41 10.14 2.92 -5.48
C LYS A 41 11.42 2.13 -5.75
N LEU A 42 12.44 2.30 -4.91
CA LEU A 42 13.68 1.53 -5.04
C LEU A 42 13.43 0.04 -4.78
N ALA A 43 12.59 -0.28 -3.79
CA ALA A 43 12.24 -1.65 -3.45
C ALA A 43 11.51 -2.36 -4.59
N THR A 44 10.44 -1.77 -5.11
CA THR A 44 9.59 -2.36 -6.17
C THR A 44 10.27 -2.41 -7.54
N SER A 45 11.32 -1.61 -7.76
CA SER A 45 12.16 -1.66 -8.96
C SER A 45 13.40 -2.56 -8.82
N GLY A 46 13.56 -3.25 -7.68
CA GLY A 46 14.67 -4.18 -7.44
C GLY A 46 16.02 -3.50 -7.20
N GLN A 47 16.03 -2.21 -6.87
CA GLN A 47 17.24 -1.42 -6.62
C GLN A 47 17.72 -1.47 -5.16
N ILE A 48 17.04 -2.23 -4.31
CA ILE A 48 17.53 -2.53 -2.96
C ILE A 48 18.20 -3.91 -2.94
N GLY A 49 19.35 -4.02 -2.29
CA GLY A 49 20.08 -5.30 -2.17
C GLY A 49 19.46 -6.31 -1.18
N GLN A 50 18.38 -5.93 -0.50
CA GLN A 50 17.67 -6.76 0.47
C GLN A 50 16.39 -7.33 -0.15
N ARG A 51 15.88 -8.44 0.40
CA ARG A 51 14.56 -8.95 0.04
C ARG A 51 13.50 -7.89 0.35
N VAL A 52 12.63 -7.60 -0.63
CA VAL A 52 11.48 -6.72 -0.44
C VAL A 52 10.52 -7.40 0.54
N ASP A 53 10.16 -6.70 1.60
CA ASP A 53 9.13 -7.13 2.53
C ASP A 53 7.78 -7.23 1.80
N PRO A 54 6.99 -8.31 1.99
CA PRO A 54 5.72 -8.49 1.29
C PRO A 54 4.73 -7.34 1.49
N GLY A 55 4.76 -6.63 2.62
CA GLY A 55 3.90 -5.46 2.87
C GLY A 55 4.29 -4.22 2.06
N LEU A 56 5.44 -4.23 1.39
CA LEU A 56 5.90 -3.16 0.48
C LEU A 56 5.86 -3.57 -0.99
N ALA A 57 5.80 -4.87 -1.26
CA ALA A 57 5.80 -5.38 -2.62
C ALA A 57 4.61 -4.84 -3.40
N SER A 58 4.78 -4.68 -4.70
CA SER A 58 3.65 -4.35 -5.56
C SER A 58 2.66 -5.51 -5.57
N GLN A 59 1.36 -5.20 -5.66
CA GLN A 59 0.31 -6.20 -5.73
C GLN A 59 0.53 -7.12 -6.94
N THR A 60 0.98 -6.57 -8.07
CA THR A 60 1.37 -7.34 -9.26
C THR A 60 2.42 -8.40 -8.93
N ALA A 61 3.48 -8.02 -8.20
CA ALA A 61 4.55 -8.94 -7.83
C ALA A 61 4.06 -10.06 -6.90
N LEU A 62 3.17 -9.73 -5.95
CA LEU A 62 2.55 -10.73 -5.07
C LEU A 62 1.70 -11.72 -5.86
N LEU A 63 0.81 -11.24 -6.74
CA LEU A 63 -0.02 -12.10 -7.57
C LEU A 63 0.80 -12.98 -8.51
N GLN A 64 1.84 -12.43 -9.16
CA GLN A 64 2.74 -13.21 -10.01
C GLN A 64 3.48 -14.30 -9.23
N GLY A 65 3.93 -13.98 -8.02
CA GLY A 65 4.56 -14.96 -7.13
C GLY A 65 3.64 -16.11 -6.75
N MET A 66 2.37 -15.82 -6.45
CA MET A 66 1.36 -16.85 -6.15
C MET A 66 0.98 -17.66 -7.39
N ALA A 67 0.66 -16.98 -8.50
CA ALA A 67 0.25 -17.59 -9.75
C ALA A 67 1.30 -18.50 -10.38
N GLY A 68 2.59 -18.25 -10.10
CA GLY A 68 3.69 -19.13 -10.51
C GLY A 68 3.70 -20.49 -9.80
N PHE A 69 3.00 -20.62 -8.67
CA PHE A 69 2.86 -21.88 -7.93
C PHE A 69 1.49 -22.52 -8.11
N GLN A 70 0.42 -21.72 -8.03
CA GLN A 70 -0.96 -22.20 -8.13
C GLN A 70 -1.85 -21.10 -8.75
N PRO A 71 -2.81 -21.44 -9.63
CA PRO A 71 -3.80 -20.49 -10.12
C PRO A 71 -4.58 -19.83 -8.98
N LEU A 72 -4.88 -18.54 -9.14
CA LEU A 72 -5.77 -17.81 -8.24
C LEU A 72 -7.19 -17.90 -8.79
N ASP A 73 -8.13 -18.44 -8.01
CA ASP A 73 -9.53 -18.51 -8.41
C ASP A 73 -10.19 -17.12 -8.43
N HIS A 74 -9.86 -16.27 -7.44
CA HIS A 74 -10.44 -14.94 -7.29
C HIS A 74 -9.41 -13.89 -6.89
N VAL A 75 -9.50 -12.72 -7.51
CA VAL A 75 -8.83 -11.48 -7.09
C VAL A 75 -9.91 -10.42 -6.97
N LEU A 76 -10.17 -9.97 -5.74
CA LEU A 76 -11.23 -9.02 -5.43
C LEU A 76 -10.64 -7.62 -5.27
N ARG A 77 -11.28 -6.63 -5.87
CA ARG A 77 -10.89 -5.22 -5.73
C ARG A 77 -11.62 -4.56 -4.58
N GLU A 78 -10.93 -3.68 -3.85
CA GLU A 78 -11.46 -3.03 -2.65
C GLU A 78 -12.75 -2.23 -2.91
N ASP A 79 -12.83 -1.51 -4.04
CA ASP A 79 -13.99 -0.74 -4.46
C ASP A 79 -15.21 -1.58 -4.84
N ARG A 80 -15.03 -2.89 -5.04
CA ARG A 80 -16.09 -3.86 -5.35
C ARG A 80 -16.07 -5.05 -4.40
N LEU A 81 -15.46 -4.89 -3.22
CA LEU A 81 -15.18 -6.01 -2.33
C LEU A 81 -16.47 -6.62 -1.78
N ASP A 82 -17.48 -5.79 -1.49
CA ASP A 82 -18.80 -6.24 -1.05
C ASP A 82 -19.46 -7.19 -2.07
N GLU A 83 -19.38 -6.86 -3.37
CA GLU A 83 -19.93 -7.71 -4.43
C GLU A 83 -19.18 -9.05 -4.50
N GLY A 84 -17.84 -9.00 -4.41
CA GLY A 84 -17.00 -10.20 -4.45
C GLY A 84 -17.23 -11.12 -3.25
N LEU A 85 -17.34 -10.55 -2.05
CA LEU A 85 -17.64 -11.32 -0.83
C LEU A 85 -19.06 -11.89 -0.85
N ALA A 86 -20.03 -11.16 -1.41
CA ALA A 86 -21.38 -11.68 -1.59
C ALA A 86 -21.44 -12.87 -2.53
N PHE A 87 -20.70 -12.82 -3.64
CA PHE A 87 -20.54 -13.97 -4.53
C PHE A 87 -19.95 -15.18 -3.79
N LEU A 88 -18.82 -15.00 -3.10
CA LEU A 88 -18.15 -16.09 -2.38
C LEU A 88 -19.00 -16.69 -1.24
N ALA A 89 -19.72 -15.86 -0.49
CA ALA A 89 -20.59 -16.33 0.58
C ALA A 89 -21.78 -17.13 0.03
N GLY A 90 -22.33 -16.72 -1.12
CA GLY A 90 -23.41 -17.41 -1.81
C GLY A 90 -23.05 -18.84 -2.21
N GLU A 91 -21.82 -19.09 -2.65
CA GLU A 91 -21.33 -20.42 -3.05
C GLU A 91 -21.40 -21.47 -1.93
N VAL A 92 -21.34 -21.02 -0.68
CA VAL A 92 -21.40 -21.88 0.52
C VAL A 92 -22.70 -21.71 1.31
N GLY A 93 -23.70 -21.00 0.75
CA GLY A 93 -24.99 -20.77 1.39
C GLY A 93 -24.93 -19.86 2.63
N LEU A 94 -23.92 -19.00 2.73
CA LEU A 94 -23.76 -18.04 3.81
C LEU A 94 -24.13 -16.62 3.37
N ALA A 95 -24.47 -15.77 4.34
CA ALA A 95 -24.59 -14.34 4.09
C ALA A 95 -23.21 -13.68 4.12
N ALA A 96 -23.00 -12.71 3.24
CA ALA A 96 -21.77 -11.91 3.22
C ALA A 96 -21.64 -11.09 4.51
N PRO A 97 -20.45 -11.01 5.12
CA PRO A 97 -20.23 -10.07 6.22
C PRO A 97 -20.28 -8.63 5.68
N SER A 98 -20.78 -7.71 6.50
CA SER A 98 -20.63 -6.28 6.22
C SER A 98 -19.20 -5.86 6.51
N LEU A 99 -18.60 -5.11 5.58
CA LEU A 99 -17.28 -4.51 5.76
C LEU A 99 -17.44 -3.10 6.35
N PRO A 100 -16.85 -2.81 7.53
CA PRO A 100 -16.81 -1.45 8.02
C PRO A 100 -15.88 -0.60 7.15
N PRO A 101 -16.19 0.69 6.93
CA PRO A 101 -15.29 1.58 6.19
C PRO A 101 -13.98 1.81 6.96
N ASP A 102 -12.85 1.93 6.24
CA ASP A 102 -11.55 2.32 6.82
C ASP A 102 -11.40 3.85 6.88
N ASP A 103 -12.20 4.47 7.76
CA ASP A 103 -12.22 5.92 7.91
C ASP A 103 -10.87 6.48 8.41
N ARG A 104 -10.08 5.67 9.11
CA ARG A 104 -8.81 6.11 9.70
C ARG A 104 -7.75 6.33 8.63
N ALA A 105 -7.57 5.37 7.72
CA ALA A 105 -6.61 5.49 6.63
C ALA A 105 -7.00 6.65 5.69
N VAL A 106 -8.30 6.78 5.38
CA VAL A 106 -8.82 7.86 4.54
C VAL A 106 -8.59 9.23 5.19
N ALA A 107 -8.88 9.39 6.48
CA ALA A 107 -8.66 10.64 7.20
C ALA A 107 -7.17 11.00 7.28
N GLY A 108 -6.30 10.03 7.56
CA GLY A 108 -4.85 10.22 7.60
C GLY A 108 -4.30 10.69 6.26
N LEU A 109 -4.59 9.95 5.18
CA LEU A 109 -4.12 10.32 3.84
C LEU A 109 -4.70 11.67 3.38
N SER A 110 -5.96 11.97 3.72
CA SER A 110 -6.61 13.25 3.35
C SER A 110 -5.86 14.47 3.90
N ARG A 111 -5.26 14.33 5.08
CA ARG A 111 -4.49 15.38 5.73
C ARG A 111 -3.14 15.64 5.04
N LEU A 112 -2.56 14.61 4.43
CA LEU A 112 -1.22 14.65 3.85
C LEU A 112 -1.25 14.92 2.35
N TYR A 113 -2.31 14.46 1.66
CA TYR A 113 -2.39 14.34 0.21
C TYR A 113 -2.15 15.64 -0.56
N ASP A 114 -1.29 15.55 -1.56
CA ASP A 114 -1.06 16.56 -2.59
C ASP A 114 -0.52 15.91 -3.88
N ASP A 115 -0.22 16.74 -4.88
CA ASP A 115 0.30 16.29 -6.17
C ASP A 115 1.68 15.62 -6.08
N ASP A 116 2.53 16.03 -5.14
CA ASP A 116 3.85 15.43 -4.95
C ASP A 116 3.74 14.00 -4.40
N LEU A 117 2.87 13.79 -3.42
CA LEU A 117 2.58 12.47 -2.86
C LEU A 117 1.92 11.55 -3.88
N GLU A 118 0.93 12.06 -4.63
CA GLU A 118 0.29 11.31 -5.71
C GLU A 118 1.35 10.84 -6.73
N LYS A 119 2.20 11.75 -7.18
CA LYS A 119 3.29 11.43 -8.10
C LYS A 119 4.27 10.42 -7.52
N ALA A 120 4.68 10.59 -6.26
CA ALA A 120 5.61 9.67 -5.61
C ALA A 120 5.02 8.26 -5.45
N ALA A 121 3.72 8.14 -5.16
CA ALA A 121 3.02 6.87 -5.05
C ALA A 121 2.88 6.17 -6.41
N ALA A 122 2.50 6.92 -7.45
CA ALA A 122 2.45 6.40 -8.82
C ALA A 122 3.83 5.94 -9.31
N ASP A 123 4.88 6.69 -9.01
CA ASP A 123 6.26 6.30 -9.31
C ASP A 123 6.69 5.03 -8.55
N ALA A 124 6.32 4.91 -7.28
CA ALA A 124 6.67 3.77 -6.43
C ALA A 124 5.98 2.48 -6.87
N TYR A 125 4.74 2.58 -7.36
CA TYR A 125 3.90 1.44 -7.71
C TYR A 125 3.46 1.46 -9.19
N ALA A 126 4.28 2.00 -10.09
CA ALA A 126 3.94 2.20 -11.51
C ALA A 126 3.37 0.96 -12.21
N ARG A 127 3.90 -0.23 -11.87
CA ARG A 127 3.41 -1.50 -12.40
C ARG A 127 1.96 -1.78 -11.99
N ASP A 128 1.60 -1.46 -10.76
CA ASP A 128 0.24 -1.66 -10.26
C ASP A 128 -0.71 -0.61 -10.85
N TYR A 129 -0.27 0.65 -10.99
CA TYR A 129 -1.06 1.67 -11.69
C TYR A 129 -1.40 1.26 -13.13
N LEU A 130 -0.42 0.72 -13.86
CA LEU A 130 -0.63 0.22 -15.22
C LEU A 130 -1.48 -1.06 -15.25
N GLY A 131 -1.12 -2.06 -14.43
CA GLY A 131 -1.73 -3.39 -14.48
C GLY A 131 -3.15 -3.44 -13.93
N PHE A 132 -3.44 -2.63 -12.91
CA PHE A 132 -4.75 -2.57 -12.27
C PHE A 132 -5.56 -1.33 -12.67
N GLY A 133 -4.98 -0.40 -13.43
CA GLY A 133 -5.68 0.82 -13.84
C GLY A 133 -5.99 1.76 -12.67
N PHE A 134 -5.15 1.78 -11.62
CA PHE A 134 -5.34 2.75 -10.53
C PHE A 134 -5.23 4.18 -11.07
N GLY A 135 -6.20 5.00 -10.69
CA GLY A 135 -6.23 6.43 -10.97
C GLY A 135 -5.77 7.26 -9.77
N ARG A 136 -5.88 8.58 -9.91
CA ARG A 136 -5.61 9.50 -8.80
C ARG A 136 -6.59 9.24 -7.66
N TRP A 137 -6.10 9.31 -6.44
CA TRP A 137 -6.88 8.96 -5.25
C TRP A 137 -8.14 9.83 -5.08
N ARG A 138 -8.07 11.13 -5.44
CA ARG A 138 -9.19 12.08 -5.45
C ARG A 138 -9.41 12.65 -6.85
N SER A 139 -9.78 11.77 -7.80
CA SER A 139 -10.24 12.18 -9.14
C SER A 139 -11.74 12.40 -9.21
#